data_AF-A0AAV5DNI2-F1
#
_entry.id   AF-A0AAV5DNI2-F1
#
_cell.length_a   1.000
_cell.length_b   1.000
_cell.length_c   1.000
_cell.angle_alpha   90.00
_cell.angle_beta   90.00
_cell.angle_gamma   90.00
#
_symmetry.space_group_name_H-M   'P 1'
#
loop_
_entity.id
_entity.type
_entity.pdbx_description
1 polymer ?
#
loop_
_entity_poly.entity_id
_entity_poly.type
_entity_poly.pdbx_seq_one_letter_code
_entity_poly.pdbx_strand_id
1 'polypeptide(L)' 'MVSGTTHQGLNSVIILGAWTLWKNQNDCVFNKVAPSMTKALILAGEETRLWCMAGAKALASLTRLV' A
#
# COMPACT_ATOMS: atom_id res chain seq x y z
N MET A 1 8.70 -0.74 -24.41
CA MET A 1 7.51 -1.34 -23.76
C MET A 1 7.52 -1.18 -22.24
N VAL A 2 7.88 0.01 -21.71
CA VAL A 2 8.02 0.24 -20.24
C VAL A 2 6.77 0.85 -19.60
N SER A 3 5.82 1.35 -20.40
CA SER A 3 4.68 2.12 -19.89
C SER A 3 3.62 1.26 -19.18
N GLY A 4 3.45 0.00 -19.58
CA GLY A 4 2.41 -0.89 -19.04
C GLY A 4 2.69 -1.33 -17.60
N THR A 5 3.94 -1.67 -17.28
CA THR A 5 4.35 -2.14 -15.95
C THR A 5 4.38 -1.03 -14.92
N THR A 6 4.80 0.18 -15.32
CA THR A 6 4.76 1.38 -14.46
C THR A 6 3.32 1.74 -14.09
N HIS A 7 2.41 1.73 -15.07
CA HIS A 7 0.99 2.00 -14.81
C HIS A 7 0.35 0.95 -13.88
N GLN A 8 0.65 -0.34 -14.11
CA GLN A 8 0.19 -1.41 -13.22
C GLN A 8 0.72 -1.27 -11.79
N GLY A 9 2.01 -0.97 -11.63
CA GLY A 9 2.60 -0.73 -10.31
C GLY A 9 1.96 0.48 -9.62
N LEU A 10 1.71 1.57 -10.35
CA LEU A 10 1.07 2.77 -9.81
C LEU A 10 -0.35 2.45 -9.33
N ASN A 11 -1.11 1.69 -10.11
CA ASN A 11 -2.44 1.23 -9.69
C ASN A 11 -2.38 0.40 -8.41
N SER A 12 -1.38 -0.48 -8.26
CA SER A 12 -1.17 -1.23 -7.01
C SER A 12 -0.88 -0.31 -5.83
N VAL A 13 -0.05 0.72 -6.00
CA VAL A 13 0.23 1.71 -4.94
C VAL A 13 -1.03 2.48 -4.55
N ILE A 14 -1.84 2.91 -5.54
CA ILE A 14 -3.10 3.62 -5.29
C ILE A 14 -4.08 2.74 -4.50
N ILE A 15 -4.23 1.47 -4.90
CA ILE A 15 -5.10 0.51 -4.20
C ILE A 15 -4.61 0.29 -2.78
N LEU A 16 -3.30 0.10 -2.57
CA LEU A 16 -2.71 -0.07 -1.23
C LEU A 16 -2.93 1.17 -0.35
N GLY A 17 -2.76 2.38 -0.91
CA GLY A 17 -3.02 3.63 -0.22
C GLY A 17 -4.48 3.76 0.22
N ALA A 18 -5.42 3.53 -0.71
CA ALA A 18 -6.85 3.55 -0.42
C ALA A 18 -7.26 2.50 0.62
N TRP A 19 -6.74 1.27 0.49
CA TRP A 19 -6.96 0.18 1.44
C TRP A 19 -6.46 0.51 2.84
N THR A 20 -5.26 1.08 2.95
CA THR A 20 -4.67 1.49 4.22
C THR A 20 -5.51 2.58 4.91
N LEU A 21 -5.94 3.58 4.14
CA LEU A 21 -6.81 4.64 4.66
C LEU A 21 -8.15 4.09 5.15
N TRP A 22 -8.76 3.21 4.37
CA TRP A 22 -10.01 2.54 4.75
C TRP A 22 -9.85 1.73 6.04
N LYS A 23 -8.79 0.93 6.18
CA LYS A 23 -8.51 0.18 7.42
C LYS A 23 -8.30 1.11 8.62
N ASN A 24 -7.53 2.19 8.46
CA ASN A 24 -7.29 3.15 9.55
C ASN A 24 -8.59 3.84 10.00
N GLN A 25 -9.48 4.18 9.06
CA GLN A 25 -10.80 4.73 9.42
C GLN A 25 -11.68 3.70 10.11
N ASN A 26 -11.70 2.46 9.65
CA ASN A 26 -12.43 1.38 10.33
C ASN A 26 -11.91 1.12 11.75
N ASP A 27 -10.60 1.11 11.96
CA ASP A 27 -10.02 0.98 13.31
C ASP A 27 -10.49 2.13 14.23
N CYS A 28 -10.61 3.35 13.69
CA CYS A 28 -11.12 4.48 14.45
C CYS A 28 -12.60 4.32 14.81
N VAL A 29 -13.43 3.83 13.89
CA VAL A 29 -14.88 3.68 14.09
C VAL A 29 -15.20 2.48 14.98
N PHE A 30 -14.62 1.32 14.70
CA PHE A 30 -14.97 0.07 15.36
C PHE A 30 -14.18 -0.18 16.64
N ASN A 31 -12.88 0.16 16.64
CA ASN A 31 -11.98 -0.13 17.75
C ASN A 31 -11.70 1.10 18.64
N LYS A 32 -12.30 2.27 18.32
CA LYS A 32 -12.09 3.55 19.02
C LYS A 32 -10.61 3.97 19.11
N VAL A 33 -9.79 3.51 18.17
CA VAL A 33 -8.36 3.85 18.10
C VAL A 33 -8.23 5.24 17.47
N ALA A 34 -7.38 6.11 18.03
CA ALA A 34 -7.14 7.41 17.40
C ALA A 34 -6.50 7.23 16.00
N PRO A 35 -6.92 8.00 14.99
CA PRO A 35 -6.33 7.92 13.66
C PRO A 35 -4.84 8.28 13.72
N SER A 36 -3.99 7.43 13.16
CA SER A 36 -2.53 7.64 13.16
C SER A 36 -1.97 7.45 11.77
N MET A 37 -1.54 8.54 11.16
CA MET A 37 -0.91 8.52 9.85
C MET A 37 0.41 7.73 9.87
N THR A 38 1.16 7.80 10.97
CA THR A 38 2.38 7.02 11.17
C THR A 38 2.07 5.52 11.18
N LYS A 39 1.06 5.07 11.95
CA LYS A 39 0.65 3.66 11.98
C LYS A 39 0.18 3.19 10.60
N ALA A 40 -0.61 4.01 9.91
CA ALA A 40 -1.08 3.73 8.56
C ALA A 40 0.08 3.55 7.57
N LEU A 41 1.08 4.44 7.58
CA LEU A 41 2.25 4.35 6.70
C LEU A 41 3.11 3.11 6.97
N ILE A 42 3.30 2.75 8.24
CA ILE A 42 4.02 1.53 8.63
C ILE A 42 3.30 0.29 8.07
N LEU A 43 1.99 0.18 8.30
CA LEU A 43 1.17 -0.93 7.81
C LEU A 43 1.15 -1.00 6.28
N ALA A 44 1.09 0.14 5.60
CA ALA A 44 1.18 0.21 4.14
C ALA A 44 2.53 -0.31 3.63
N GLY A 45 3.64 0.03 4.31
CA GLY A 45 4.97 -0.47 3.97
C GLY A 45 5.09 -1.99 4.16
N GLU A 46 4.57 -2.52 5.25
CA GLU A 46 4.54 -3.97 5.51
C GLU A 46 3.72 -4.71 4.45
N GLU A 47 2.54 -4.21 4.10
CA GLU A 47 1.67 -4.83 3.11
C GLU A 47 2.25 -4.74 1.70
N THR A 48 2.89 -3.62 1.36
CA THR A 48 3.67 -3.45 0.13
C THR A 48 4.76 -4.53 0.02
N ARG A 49 5.50 -4.78 1.12
CA ARG A 49 6.54 -5.82 1.17
C ARG A 49 5.94 -7.21 0.96
N LEU A 50 4.84 -7.52 1.63
CA LEU A 50 4.13 -8.80 1.48
C LEU A 50 3.66 -9.03 0.04
N TRP A 51 3.12 -8.00 -0.63
CA TRP A 51 2.69 -8.10 -2.02
C TRP A 51 3.87 -8.33 -2.96
N CYS A 52 5.00 -7.65 -2.72
CA CYS A 52 6.23 -7.91 -3.47
C CYS A 52 6.71 -9.36 -3.30
N MET A 53 6.69 -9.89 -2.06
CA MET A 53 7.03 -11.29 -1.77
C MET A 53 6.06 -12.28 -2.42
N ALA A 54 4.78 -11.92 -2.52
CA ALA A 54 3.76 -12.71 -3.22
C ALA A 54 3.87 -12.64 -4.77
N GLY A 55 4.84 -11.87 -5.30
CA GLY A 55 5.14 -11.83 -6.73
C GLY A 55 4.55 -10.64 -7.48
N ALA A 56 4.14 -9.56 -6.80
CA ALA A 56 3.71 -8.31 -7.44
C ALA A 56 4.90 -7.58 -8.09
N LYS A 57 5.40 -8.11 -9.22
CA LYS A 57 6.63 -7.63 -9.91
C LYS A 57 6.55 -6.16 -10.33
N ALA A 58 5.38 -5.69 -10.78
CA ALA A 58 5.18 -4.30 -11.20
C ALA A 58 5.30 -3.32 -10.00
N LEU A 59 4.69 -3.69 -8.87
CA LEU A 59 4.82 -2.95 -7.61
C LEU A 59 6.27 -2.97 -7.12
N ALA A 60 6.90 -4.16 -7.09
CA ALA A 60 8.30 -4.32 -6.68
C ALA A 60 9.26 -3.49 -7.54
N SER A 61 8.96 -3.30 -8.83
CA SER A 61 9.79 -2.48 -9.72
C SER A 61 9.70 -0.99 -9.39
N LEU A 62 8.54 -0.50 -8.93
CA LEU A 62 8.36 0.89 -8.51
C LEU A 62 8.89 1.18 -7.12
N THR A 63 8.70 0.25 -6.18
CA THR A 63 9.10 0.44 -4.78
C THR A 63 10.57 0.20 -4.54
N ARG A 64 11.29 -0.39 -5.50
CA ARG A 64 12.76 -0.52 -5.47
C ARG A 64 13.50 0.80 -5.69
N LEU A 65 12.80 1.84 -6.15
CA LEU A 65 13.34 3.18 -6.41
C LEU A 65 13.27 4.11 -5.19
N VAL A 66 12.68 3.66 -4.09
CA VAL A 66 12.51 4.38 -2.82
C VAL A 66 13.13 3.54 -1.70
#